data_AF-N9RI33-F1
#
_entry.id   AF-N9RI33-F1
#
_cell.length_a   1.000
_cell.length_b   1.000
_cell.length_c   1.000
_cell.angle_alpha   90.00
_cell.angle_beta   90.00
_cell.angle_gamma   90.00
#
_symmetry.space_group_name_H-M   'P 1'
#
loop_
_entity.id
_entity.type
_entity.pdbx_description
1 polymer ?
#
loop_
_entity_poly.entity_id
_entity_poly.type
_entity_poly.pdbx_seq_one_letter_code
_entity_poly.pdbx_strand_id
1 'polypeptide(L)'
;MRVLYQFPLSHYCEKARWLLDHKELDYVAHNLIPGFHRAFTYLKSGQYLLPMLKDDKRWVADSTQIALYLDTTYPEHALLRRDEQLREQALEIDKLTDELGVHVRRWSLAHALSVGDHPLEIMMGEQGYLRQFEKISKPILKSLVSTNYKLSPEKVAQSKLRMTELISDLNQRLIDNQGRYMVGDRLGLADIAVCSILAPLLVIKGTPWELENDDIEQFDGELKQYYDYLSDLPIGQYVQRIYATERNARVDWRGL
;
A
#
# COMPACT_ATOMS: atom_id res chain seq x y z
N MET A 1 -11.36 -21.27 1.97
CA MET A 1 -10.94 -20.39 0.86
C MET A 1 -10.69 -18.98 1.39
N ARG A 2 -9.54 -18.40 1.07
CA ARG A 2 -9.16 -17.06 1.53
C ARG A 2 -9.74 -15.99 0.63
N VAL A 3 -10.30 -14.95 1.23
CA VAL A 3 -10.80 -13.77 0.52
C VAL A 3 -10.18 -12.53 1.14
N LEU A 4 -9.39 -11.80 0.37
CA LEU A 4 -8.84 -10.50 0.77
C LEU A 4 -9.78 -9.40 0.27
N TYR A 5 -10.49 -8.76 1.19
CA TYR A 5 -11.27 -7.57 0.90
C TYR A 5 -10.35 -6.36 0.84
N GLN A 6 -10.42 -5.60 -0.25
CA GLN A 6 -9.44 -4.57 -0.55
C GLN A 6 -9.98 -3.34 -1.29
N PHE A 7 -9.14 -2.30 -1.33
CA PHE A 7 -9.16 -1.29 -2.39
C PHE A 7 -7.93 -1.49 -3.27
N PRO A 8 -8.08 -1.53 -4.60
CA PRO A 8 -6.95 -1.62 -5.52
C PRO A 8 -5.81 -0.64 -5.21
N LEU A 9 -6.13 0.66 -5.11
CA LEU A 9 -5.19 1.77 -4.86
C LEU A 9 -4.63 1.87 -3.42
N SER A 10 -5.03 0.98 -2.50
CA SER A 10 -4.54 1.05 -1.13
C SER A 10 -3.20 0.32 -1.00
N HIS A 11 -2.14 1.05 -0.64
CA HIS A 11 -0.84 0.45 -0.34
C HIS A 11 -0.86 -0.51 0.87
N TYR A 12 -1.80 -0.34 1.80
CA TYR A 12 -2.00 -1.34 2.86
C TYR A 12 -2.60 -2.63 2.32
N CYS A 13 -3.44 -2.54 1.28
CA CYS A 13 -3.95 -3.72 0.58
C CYS A 13 -2.87 -4.36 -0.28
N GLU A 14 -1.98 -3.58 -0.89
CA GLU A 14 -0.78 -4.11 -1.55
C GLU A 14 0.10 -4.89 -0.59
N LYS A 15 0.38 -4.35 0.60
CA LYS A 15 1.05 -5.09 1.69
C LYS A 15 0.33 -6.42 1.94
N ALA A 16 -0.98 -6.42 2.17
CA ALA A 16 -1.70 -7.68 2.44
C ALA A 16 -1.71 -8.69 1.28
N ARG A 17 -1.79 -8.23 0.02
CA ARG A 17 -1.64 -9.08 -1.17
C ARG A 17 -0.27 -9.73 -1.17
N TRP A 18 0.78 -8.93 -1.01
CA TRP A 18 2.16 -9.41 -1.01
C TRP A 18 2.45 -10.36 0.16
N LEU A 19 1.89 -10.11 1.35
CA LEU A 19 1.97 -11.06 2.47
C LEU A 19 1.40 -12.43 2.09
N LEU A 20 0.23 -12.48 1.45
CA LEU A 20 -0.38 -13.75 1.01
C LEU A 20 0.42 -14.42 -0.11
N ASP A 21 0.89 -13.64 -1.08
CA ASP A 21 1.71 -14.10 -2.20
C ASP A 21 3.03 -14.70 -1.71
N HIS A 22 3.73 -14.02 -0.80
CA HIS A 22 4.98 -14.50 -0.20
C HIS A 22 4.81 -15.78 0.61
N LYS A 23 3.65 -15.94 1.25
CA LYS A 23 3.28 -17.17 1.96
C LYS A 23 2.83 -18.29 1.02
N GLU A 24 2.82 -18.04 -0.28
CA GLU A 24 2.34 -18.96 -1.30
C GLU A 24 0.92 -19.48 -1.01
N LEU A 25 0.05 -18.62 -0.46
CA LEU A 25 -1.34 -18.96 -0.17
C LEU A 25 -2.27 -18.57 -1.32
N ASP A 26 -3.13 -19.48 -1.73
CA ASP A 26 -4.20 -19.17 -2.69
C ASP A 26 -5.28 -18.31 -2.03
N TYR A 27 -5.69 -17.23 -2.69
CA TYR A 27 -6.73 -16.33 -2.24
C TYR A 27 -7.44 -15.65 -3.41
N VAL A 28 -8.63 -15.10 -3.14
CA VAL A 28 -9.36 -14.22 -4.06
C VAL A 28 -9.30 -12.80 -3.53
N ALA A 29 -8.90 -11.84 -4.36
CA ALA A 29 -8.97 -10.43 -4.03
C ALA A 29 -10.37 -9.88 -4.38
N HIS A 30 -11.09 -9.36 -3.40
CA HIS A 30 -12.44 -8.85 -3.56
C HIS A 30 -12.46 -7.33 -3.34
N ASN A 31 -12.65 -6.59 -4.43
CA ASN A 31 -12.69 -5.13 -4.36
C ASN A 31 -13.98 -4.66 -3.71
N LEU A 32 -13.84 -3.77 -2.72
CA LEU A 32 -14.95 -3.03 -2.17
C LEU A 32 -14.90 -1.58 -2.64
N ILE A 33 -16.02 -0.86 -2.46
CA ILE A 33 -16.13 0.53 -2.88
C ILE A 33 -15.94 1.44 -1.64
N PRO A 34 -15.08 2.49 -1.72
CA PRO A 34 -14.96 3.50 -0.67
C PRO A 34 -16.32 4.10 -0.26
N GLY A 35 -16.51 4.33 1.03
CA GLY A 35 -17.81 4.73 1.61
C GLY A 35 -18.77 3.56 1.84
N PHE A 36 -19.12 2.80 0.79
CA PHE A 36 -20.13 1.74 0.85
C PHE A 36 -19.69 0.50 1.64
N HIS A 37 -18.39 0.21 1.69
CA HIS A 37 -17.83 -0.90 2.45
C HIS A 37 -18.04 -0.82 3.96
N ARG A 38 -18.21 0.39 4.52
CA ARG A 38 -18.04 0.65 5.96
C ARG A 38 -18.93 -0.18 6.86
N ALA A 39 -20.20 -0.37 6.47
CA ALA A 39 -21.14 -1.18 7.24
C ALA A 39 -20.69 -2.66 7.25
N PHE A 40 -20.33 -3.19 6.08
CA PHE A 40 -19.85 -4.56 5.93
C PHE A 40 -18.57 -4.82 6.73
N THR A 41 -17.55 -3.96 6.58
CA THR A 41 -16.27 -4.13 7.29
C THR A 41 -16.44 -4.05 8.80
N TYR A 42 -17.25 -3.11 9.29
CA TYR A 42 -17.48 -2.95 10.73
C TYR A 42 -18.21 -4.15 11.32
N LEU A 43 -19.25 -4.66 10.65
CA LEU A 43 -19.97 -5.85 11.10
C LEU A 43 -19.10 -7.11 11.16
N LYS A 44 -18.04 -7.20 10.35
CA LYS A 44 -17.17 -8.38 10.28
C LYS A 44 -15.91 -8.29 11.14
N SER A 45 -15.39 -7.09 11.36
CA SER A 45 -14.07 -6.88 12.01
C SER A 45 -14.06 -5.87 13.14
N GLY A 46 -15.15 -5.15 13.38
CA GLY A 46 -15.18 -4.01 14.30
C GLY A 46 -14.43 -2.77 13.78
N GLN A 47 -13.93 -2.79 12.54
CA GLN A 47 -13.17 -1.69 11.94
C GLN A 47 -13.78 -1.23 10.60
N TYR A 48 -13.51 0.03 10.25
CA TYR A 48 -13.99 0.62 8.98
C TYR A 48 -12.97 0.50 7.83
N LEU A 49 -11.75 0.06 8.11
CA LEU A 49 -10.64 0.14 7.16
C LEU A 49 -10.35 -1.22 6.53
N LEU A 50 -9.70 -1.16 5.37
CA LEU A 50 -9.14 -2.30 4.65
C LEU A 50 -7.61 -2.20 4.67
N PRO A 51 -6.87 -3.31 4.52
CA PRO A 51 -7.33 -4.66 4.14
C PRO A 51 -8.09 -5.41 5.22
N MET A 52 -8.89 -6.39 4.79
CA MET A 52 -9.50 -7.38 5.68
C MET A 52 -9.45 -8.76 5.03
N LEU A 53 -8.82 -9.72 5.71
CA LEU A 53 -8.73 -11.11 5.29
C LEU A 53 -9.85 -11.93 5.95
N LYS A 54 -10.59 -12.67 5.12
CA LYS A 54 -11.40 -13.79 5.56
C LYS A 54 -10.65 -15.07 5.25
N ASP A 55 -10.23 -15.80 6.27
CA ASP A 55 -9.64 -17.13 6.14
C ASP A 55 -10.60 -18.15 6.77
N ASP A 56 -11.34 -18.84 5.91
CA ASP A 56 -12.47 -19.70 6.27
C ASP A 56 -13.50 -18.99 7.18
N LYS A 57 -13.51 -19.29 8.47
CA LYS A 57 -14.42 -18.69 9.46
C LYS A 57 -13.83 -17.47 10.16
N ARG A 58 -12.52 -17.25 10.03
CA ARG A 58 -11.79 -16.20 10.74
C ARG A 58 -11.75 -14.92 9.92
N TRP A 59 -11.94 -13.79 10.59
CA TRP A 59 -11.81 -12.46 10.03
C TRP A 59 -10.66 -11.74 10.71
N VAL A 60 -9.75 -11.18 9.92
CA VAL A 60 -8.59 -10.41 10.40
C VAL A 60 -8.55 -9.12 9.60
N ALA A 61 -8.77 -8.00 10.26
CA ALA A 61 -8.56 -6.67 9.68
C ALA A 61 -7.24 -6.11 10.16
N ASP A 62 -6.74 -5.10 9.45
CA ASP A 62 -5.42 -4.49 9.62
C ASP A 62 -4.27 -5.32 9.01
N SER A 63 -3.42 -4.66 8.21
CA SER A 63 -2.36 -5.33 7.45
C SER A 63 -1.29 -5.96 8.33
N THR A 64 -1.02 -5.38 9.49
CA THR A 64 -0.06 -5.86 10.50
C THR A 64 -0.64 -7.05 11.24
N GLN A 65 -1.91 -7.00 11.62
CA GLN A 65 -2.61 -8.15 12.21
C GLN A 65 -2.74 -9.31 11.23
N ILE A 66 -2.95 -9.05 9.94
CA ILE A 66 -2.91 -10.08 8.89
C ILE A 66 -1.52 -10.73 8.85
N ALA A 67 -0.43 -9.95 8.85
CA ALA A 67 0.93 -10.51 8.88
C ALA A 67 1.15 -11.44 10.08
N LEU A 68 0.79 -10.98 11.29
CA LEU A 68 0.93 -11.77 12.52
C LEU A 68 0.09 -13.05 12.51
N TYR A 69 -1.13 -12.96 12.00
CA TYR A 69 -2.02 -14.11 11.85
C TYR A 69 -1.45 -15.14 10.88
N LEU A 70 -0.98 -14.71 9.71
CA LEU A 70 -0.41 -15.57 8.69
C LEU A 70 0.85 -16.25 9.20
N ASP A 71 1.72 -15.52 9.89
CA ASP A 71 2.97 -16.08 10.44
C ASP A 71 2.73 -17.09 11.56
N THR A 72 1.65 -16.92 12.33
CA THR A 72 1.24 -17.87 13.38
C THR A 72 0.57 -19.12 12.78
N THR A 73 -0.20 -18.97 11.71
CA THR A 73 -1.07 -20.04 11.17
C THR A 73 -0.36 -20.89 10.11
N TYR A 74 0.53 -20.27 9.33
CA TYR A 74 1.27 -20.90 8.24
C TYR A 74 2.76 -20.69 8.51
N PRO A 75 3.51 -21.66 9.04
CA PRO A 75 4.90 -21.43 9.46
C PRO A 75 5.90 -21.36 8.28
N GLU A 76 5.56 -21.88 7.11
CA GLU A 76 6.38 -21.78 5.90
C GLU A 76 6.52 -20.32 5.44
N HIS A 77 7.66 -19.97 4.83
CA HIS A 77 7.94 -18.59 4.37
C HIS A 77 7.69 -17.53 5.46
N ALA A 78 8.33 -17.72 6.62
CA ALA A 78 8.11 -16.87 7.80
C ALA A 78 8.42 -15.37 7.52
N LEU A 79 7.44 -14.53 7.80
CA LEU A 79 7.47 -13.06 7.63
C LEU A 79 8.32 -12.40 8.71
N LEU A 80 8.32 -12.97 9.92
CA LEU A 80 9.14 -12.51 11.04
C LEU A 80 10.21 -13.55 11.37
N ARG A 81 11.34 -13.06 11.89
CA ARG A 81 12.42 -13.94 12.34
C ARG A 81 12.07 -14.57 13.70
N ARG A 82 12.70 -15.72 13.97
CA ARG A 82 12.64 -16.37 15.29
C ARG A 82 13.54 -15.66 16.31
N ASP A 83 14.62 -15.07 15.82
CA ASP A 83 15.45 -14.17 16.61
C ASP A 83 14.60 -12.98 17.07
N GLU A 84 14.61 -12.72 18.38
CA GLU A 84 13.73 -11.74 19.02
C GLU A 84 14.09 -10.31 18.60
N GLN A 85 15.39 -9.99 18.51
CA GLN A 85 15.84 -8.66 18.12
C GLN A 85 15.44 -8.34 16.68
N LEU A 86 15.65 -9.29 15.74
CA LEU A 86 15.24 -9.10 14.36
C LEU A 86 13.70 -9.04 14.22
N ARG A 87 12.97 -9.78 15.06
CA ARG A 87 11.50 -9.72 15.09
C ARG A 87 11.00 -8.35 15.53
N GLU A 88 11.57 -7.80 16.61
CA GLU A 88 11.22 -6.49 17.14
C GLU A 88 11.54 -5.38 16.13
N GLN A 89 12.72 -5.41 15.50
CA GLN A 89 13.09 -4.46 14.45
C GLN A 89 12.10 -4.48 13.29
N ALA A 90 11.68 -5.66 12.86
CA ALA A 90 10.72 -5.76 11.77
C ALA A 90 9.34 -5.18 12.12
N LEU A 91 8.88 -5.38 13.35
CA LEU A 91 7.62 -4.80 13.86
C LEU A 91 7.72 -3.29 14.09
N GLU A 92 8.88 -2.79 14.51
CA GLU A 92 9.14 -1.35 14.63
C GLU A 92 9.06 -0.67 13.26
N ILE A 93 9.77 -1.21 12.27
CA ILE A 93 9.71 -0.71 10.88
C ILE A 93 8.28 -0.77 10.36
N ASP A 94 7.57 -1.88 10.58
CA ASP A 94 6.18 -2.02 10.15
C ASP A 94 5.29 -0.92 10.74
N LYS A 95 5.42 -0.64 12.04
CA LYS A 95 4.71 0.45 12.72
C LYS A 95 5.07 1.84 12.17
N LEU A 96 6.34 2.09 11.85
CA LEU A 96 6.76 3.34 11.20
C LEU A 96 6.10 3.48 9.81
N THR A 97 5.98 2.38 9.08
CA THR A 97 5.34 2.39 7.76
C THR A 97 3.82 2.61 7.85
N ASP A 98 3.16 2.20 8.93
CA ASP A 98 1.75 2.53 9.18
C ASP A 98 1.52 4.05 9.34
N GLU A 99 2.45 4.76 9.98
CA GLU A 99 2.42 6.23 10.03
C GLU A 99 2.72 6.82 8.65
N LEU A 100 3.79 6.36 8.02
CA LEU A 100 4.24 6.83 6.71
C LEU A 100 3.13 6.71 5.66
N GLY A 101 2.41 5.59 5.60
CA GLY A 101 1.34 5.36 4.63
C GLY A 101 0.21 6.37 4.73
N VAL A 102 -0.09 6.90 5.92
CA VAL A 102 -1.07 8.00 6.07
C VAL A 102 -0.63 9.24 5.31
N HIS A 103 0.67 9.57 5.37
CA HIS A 103 1.25 10.72 4.70
C HIS A 103 1.43 10.48 3.21
N VAL A 104 1.93 9.32 2.81
CA VAL A 104 2.03 8.92 1.39
C VAL A 104 0.67 9.02 0.72
N ARG A 105 -0.37 8.39 1.29
CA ARG A 105 -1.73 8.43 0.71
C ARG A 105 -2.24 9.85 0.55
N ARG A 106 -2.06 10.69 1.57
CA ARG A 106 -2.55 12.08 1.53
C ARG A 106 -1.83 12.87 0.44
N TRP A 107 -0.51 12.78 0.40
CA TRP A 107 0.30 13.54 -0.52
C TRP A 107 0.11 13.06 -1.96
N SER A 108 0.22 11.74 -2.21
CA SER A 108 0.09 11.18 -3.55
C SER A 108 -1.31 11.39 -4.14
N LEU A 109 -2.37 11.24 -3.34
CA LEU A 109 -3.74 11.40 -3.83
C LEU A 109 -4.13 12.86 -4.06
N ALA A 110 -3.63 13.80 -3.25
CA ALA A 110 -3.84 15.23 -3.50
C ALA A 110 -3.29 15.64 -4.86
N HIS A 111 -2.08 15.17 -5.17
CA HIS A 111 -1.38 15.41 -6.41
C HIS A 111 -1.99 14.67 -7.61
N ALA A 112 -2.32 13.39 -7.48
CA ALA A 112 -2.94 12.63 -8.56
C ALA A 112 -4.31 13.22 -8.97
N LEU A 113 -5.10 13.69 -7.99
CA LEU A 113 -6.41 14.31 -8.25
C LEU A 113 -6.35 15.75 -8.80
N SER A 114 -5.18 16.40 -8.76
CA SER A 114 -4.97 17.68 -9.46
C SER A 114 -4.62 17.49 -10.93
N VAL A 115 -4.04 16.34 -11.30
CA VAL A 115 -3.72 16.00 -12.70
C VAL A 115 -4.94 15.43 -13.43
N GLY A 116 -5.72 14.56 -12.79
CA GLY A 116 -6.90 13.96 -13.42
C GLY A 116 -7.76 13.12 -12.49
N ASP A 117 -8.75 12.44 -13.08
CA ASP A 117 -9.71 11.62 -12.33
C ASP A 117 -9.40 10.11 -12.37
N HIS A 118 -8.27 9.69 -12.98
CA HIS A 118 -7.86 8.29 -13.08
C HIS A 118 -7.86 7.54 -11.72
N PRO A 119 -7.38 8.13 -10.60
CA PRO A 119 -7.49 7.48 -9.30
C PRO A 119 -8.94 7.16 -8.89
N LEU A 120 -9.90 8.01 -9.26
CA LEU A 120 -11.32 7.80 -8.98
C LEU A 120 -11.88 6.63 -9.81
N GLU A 121 -11.42 6.48 -11.05
CA GLU A 121 -11.82 5.39 -11.94
C GLU A 121 -11.39 4.04 -11.37
N ILE A 122 -10.14 3.93 -10.89
CA ILE A 122 -9.67 2.71 -10.22
C ILE A 122 -10.47 2.44 -8.94
N MET A 123 -10.79 3.47 -8.14
CA MET A 123 -11.61 3.31 -6.92
C MET A 123 -13.04 2.86 -7.21
N MET A 124 -13.59 3.23 -8.36
CA MET A 124 -14.92 2.81 -8.82
C MET A 124 -14.90 1.37 -9.36
N GLY A 125 -13.72 0.89 -9.80
CA GLY A 125 -13.51 -0.44 -10.33
C GLY A 125 -13.97 -0.60 -11.79
N GLU A 126 -13.65 -1.74 -12.39
CA GLU A 126 -13.93 -1.97 -13.80
C GLU A 126 -15.40 -2.33 -14.09
N GLN A 127 -16.15 -2.78 -13.07
CA GLN A 127 -17.52 -3.28 -13.18
C GLN A 127 -18.41 -2.69 -12.08
N GLY A 128 -19.66 -2.33 -12.42
CA GLY A 128 -20.68 -1.95 -11.43
C GLY A 128 -21.48 -0.68 -11.73
N TYR A 129 -22.55 -0.46 -10.97
CA TYR A 129 -23.50 0.66 -11.15
C TYR A 129 -22.85 2.05 -11.06
N LEU A 130 -21.77 2.22 -10.29
CA LEU A 130 -21.09 3.52 -10.18
C LEU A 130 -20.48 3.96 -11.52
N ARG A 131 -19.98 3.02 -12.33
CA ARG A 131 -19.45 3.28 -13.67
C ARG A 131 -20.57 3.65 -14.66
N GLN A 132 -21.77 3.11 -14.48
CA GLN A 132 -22.95 3.47 -15.28
C GLN A 132 -23.42 4.92 -15.04
N PHE A 133 -23.12 5.49 -13.86
CA PHE A 133 -23.50 6.86 -13.48
C PHE A 133 -22.29 7.75 -13.15
N GLU A 134 -21.21 7.58 -13.89
CA GLU A 134 -19.89 8.16 -13.62
C GLU A 134 -19.90 9.69 -13.41
N LYS A 135 -20.65 10.43 -14.24
CA LYS A 135 -20.76 11.90 -14.14
C LYS A 135 -21.34 12.38 -12.80
N ILE A 136 -22.13 11.55 -12.13
CA ILE A 136 -22.76 11.86 -10.83
C ILE A 136 -21.91 11.30 -9.68
N SER A 137 -21.36 10.09 -9.84
CA SER A 137 -20.59 9.41 -8.79
C SER A 137 -19.19 10.01 -8.58
N LYS A 138 -18.50 10.44 -9.65
CA LYS A 138 -17.16 11.06 -9.57
C LYS A 138 -17.08 12.27 -8.61
N PRO A 139 -17.92 13.31 -8.72
CA PRO A 139 -17.81 14.47 -7.82
C PRO A 139 -18.11 14.12 -6.35
N ILE A 140 -19.03 13.18 -6.11
CA ILE A 140 -19.34 12.68 -4.76
C ILE A 140 -18.13 11.95 -4.19
N LEU A 141 -17.54 11.03 -4.96
CA LEU A 141 -16.36 10.28 -4.54
C LEU A 141 -15.16 11.20 -4.30
N LYS A 142 -14.92 12.18 -5.19
CA LYS A 142 -13.87 13.19 -5.04
C LYS A 142 -14.04 13.98 -3.74
N SER A 143 -15.25 14.41 -3.42
CA SER A 143 -15.57 15.12 -2.17
C SER A 143 -15.33 14.26 -0.92
N LEU A 144 -15.81 13.00 -0.94
CA LEU A 144 -15.59 12.04 0.15
C LEU A 144 -14.11 11.76 0.38
N VAL A 145 -13.35 11.56 -0.70
CA VAL A 145 -11.92 11.33 -0.69
C VAL A 145 -11.17 12.53 -0.12
N SER A 146 -11.47 13.73 -0.63
CA SER A 146 -10.83 14.98 -0.19
C SER A 146 -11.03 15.23 1.31
N THR A 147 -12.27 15.03 1.78
CA THR A 147 -12.62 15.27 3.19
C THR A 147 -12.05 14.18 4.11
N ASN A 148 -12.22 12.90 3.79
CA ASN A 148 -11.77 11.80 4.65
C ASN A 148 -10.25 11.74 4.76
N TYR A 149 -9.52 12.08 3.70
CA TYR A 149 -8.05 12.05 3.70
C TYR A 149 -7.42 13.41 4.01
N LYS A 150 -8.22 14.45 4.22
CA LYS A 150 -7.78 15.82 4.57
C LYS A 150 -6.79 16.36 3.53
N LEU A 151 -7.21 16.40 2.27
CA LEU A 151 -6.36 16.84 1.14
C LEU A 151 -6.19 18.38 1.06
N SER A 152 -6.26 19.10 2.19
CA SER A 152 -6.04 20.55 2.19
C SER A 152 -4.56 20.87 1.98
N PRO A 153 -4.20 21.99 1.32
CA PRO A 153 -2.81 22.34 1.03
C PRO A 153 -1.90 22.30 2.27
N GLU A 154 -2.38 22.76 3.43
CA GLU A 154 -1.60 22.78 4.67
C GLU A 154 -1.31 21.36 5.17
N LYS A 155 -2.29 20.45 5.10
CA LYS A 155 -2.13 19.06 5.53
C LYS A 155 -1.28 18.25 4.56
N VAL A 156 -1.36 18.57 3.27
CA VAL A 156 -0.51 17.98 2.24
C VAL A 156 0.95 18.40 2.46
N ALA A 157 1.21 19.69 2.70
CA ALA A 157 2.56 20.19 3.01
C ALA A 157 3.13 19.57 4.30
N GLN A 158 2.33 19.50 5.37
CA GLN A 158 2.71 18.79 6.62
C GLN A 158 3.04 17.32 6.36
N SER A 159 2.31 16.67 5.46
CA SER A 159 2.57 15.27 5.13
C SER A 159 3.85 15.08 4.34
N LYS A 160 4.18 16.01 3.43
CA LYS A 160 5.46 15.97 2.72
C LYS A 160 6.63 16.01 3.70
N LEU A 161 6.61 16.94 4.66
CA LEU A 161 7.66 17.04 5.68
C LEU A 161 7.81 15.75 6.48
N ARG A 162 6.70 15.24 7.04
CA ARG A 162 6.73 14.03 7.85
C ARG A 162 7.11 12.77 7.06
N MET A 163 6.66 12.69 5.81
CA MET A 163 7.03 11.63 4.87
C MET A 163 8.54 11.63 4.62
N THR A 164 9.15 12.79 4.35
CA THR A 164 10.60 12.90 4.15
C THR A 164 11.40 12.50 5.39
N GLU A 165 10.97 12.89 6.59
CA GLU A 165 11.61 12.47 7.85
C GLU A 165 11.61 10.95 8.02
N LEU A 166 10.44 10.32 7.86
CA LEU A 166 10.28 8.87 8.02
C LEU A 166 11.04 8.09 6.95
N ILE A 167 11.03 8.56 5.70
CA ILE A 167 11.81 7.97 4.61
C ILE A 167 13.30 8.07 4.90
N SER A 168 13.78 9.20 5.44
CA SER A 168 15.19 9.36 5.81
C SER A 168 15.62 8.37 6.90
N ASP A 169 14.79 8.14 7.92
CA ASP A 169 15.04 7.12 8.96
C ASP A 169 15.11 5.71 8.34
N LEU A 170 14.08 5.32 7.58
CA LEU A 170 14.04 4.02 6.92
C LEU A 170 15.22 3.82 5.95
N ASN A 171 15.63 4.87 5.23
CA ASN A 171 16.78 4.83 4.34
C ASN A 171 18.08 4.58 5.11
N GLN A 172 18.26 5.23 6.26
CA GLN A 172 19.43 4.99 7.11
C GLN A 172 19.44 3.55 7.64
N ARG A 173 18.31 3.05 8.15
CA ARG A 173 18.18 1.66 8.63
C ARG A 173 18.50 0.64 7.54
N LEU A 174 18.07 0.90 6.31
CA LEU A 174 18.41 0.07 5.14
C LEU A 174 19.93 0.07 4.88
N ILE A 175 20.58 1.24 4.91
CA ILE A 175 22.04 1.37 4.74
C ILE A 175 22.77 0.61 5.85
N ASP A 176 22.33 0.77 7.10
CA ASP A 176 22.93 0.10 8.26
C ASP A 176 22.82 -1.43 8.15
N ASN A 177 21.75 -1.94 7.54
CA ASN A 177 21.59 -3.36 7.19
C ASN A 177 22.16 -3.73 5.80
N GLN A 178 23.10 -2.93 5.28
CA GLN A 178 23.87 -3.17 4.04
C GLN A 178 23.03 -3.21 2.75
N GLY A 179 21.79 -2.73 2.77
CA GLY A 179 20.96 -2.54 1.58
C GLY A 179 20.37 -3.80 0.96
N ARG A 180 20.67 -5.01 1.48
CA ARG A 180 20.16 -6.26 0.91
C ARG A 180 18.69 -6.49 1.24
N TYR A 181 18.30 -6.26 2.49
CA TYR A 181 16.93 -6.27 3.02
C TYR A 181 16.85 -5.24 4.15
N MET A 182 15.65 -4.88 4.60
CA MET A 182 15.41 -3.98 5.73
C MET A 182 15.86 -4.61 7.06
N VAL A 183 15.68 -5.92 7.22
CA VAL A 183 16.05 -6.65 8.46
C VAL A 183 16.61 -8.04 8.14
N GLY A 184 17.81 -8.31 8.63
CA GLY A 184 18.48 -9.59 8.44
C GLY A 184 18.88 -9.82 6.98
N ASP A 185 18.67 -11.04 6.48
CA ASP A 185 19.31 -11.55 5.25
C ASP A 185 18.36 -12.08 4.17
N ARG A 186 17.04 -11.97 4.36
CA ARG A 186 16.01 -12.39 3.39
C ARG A 186 14.78 -11.49 3.46
N LEU A 187 13.84 -11.65 2.53
CA LEU A 187 12.56 -10.93 2.56
C LEU A 187 11.75 -11.23 3.84
N GLY A 188 10.99 -10.25 4.32
CA GLY A 188 10.08 -10.38 5.47
C GLY A 188 9.10 -9.21 5.57
N LEU A 189 8.44 -9.10 6.73
CA LEU A 189 7.41 -8.08 6.98
C LEU A 189 7.93 -6.65 6.74
N ALA A 190 9.11 -6.32 7.27
CA ALA A 190 9.69 -5.00 7.14
C ALA A 190 9.87 -4.57 5.67
N ASP A 191 10.37 -5.48 4.83
CA ASP A 191 10.58 -5.25 3.40
C ASP A 191 9.26 -5.02 2.69
N ILE A 192 8.32 -5.95 2.87
CA ILE A 192 7.01 -5.89 2.23
C ILE A 192 6.28 -4.61 2.64
N ALA A 193 6.37 -4.22 3.91
CA ALA A 193 5.74 -3.00 4.41
C ALA A 193 6.35 -1.74 3.79
N VAL A 194 7.68 -1.58 3.86
CA VAL A 194 8.38 -0.42 3.27
C VAL A 194 8.10 -0.31 1.77
N CYS A 195 8.26 -1.41 1.04
CA CYS A 195 8.05 -1.42 -0.40
C CYS A 195 6.59 -1.11 -0.77
N SER A 196 5.62 -1.72 -0.10
CA SER A 196 4.20 -1.48 -0.38
C SER A 196 3.81 -0.02 -0.12
N ILE A 197 4.28 0.55 0.99
CA ILE A 197 3.95 1.93 1.36
C ILE A 197 4.59 2.96 0.44
N LEU A 198 5.81 2.70 -0.08
CA LEU A 198 6.51 3.62 -0.98
C LEU A 198 6.15 3.47 -2.46
N ALA A 199 5.57 2.35 -2.86
CA ALA A 199 5.19 2.09 -4.25
C ALA A 199 4.37 3.20 -4.94
N PRO A 200 3.40 3.87 -4.28
CA PRO A 200 2.65 4.96 -4.91
C PRO A 200 3.51 6.17 -5.32
N LEU A 201 4.71 6.32 -4.74
CA LEU A 201 5.62 7.43 -5.03
C LEU A 201 6.62 7.10 -6.15
N LEU A 202 6.75 5.81 -6.50
CA LEU A 202 7.75 5.29 -7.43
C LEU A 202 7.14 4.69 -8.69
N VAL A 203 5.81 4.83 -8.87
CA VAL A 203 5.06 4.38 -10.06
C VAL A 203 5.45 3.00 -10.56
N ILE A 204 5.49 2.05 -9.62
CA ILE A 204 5.95 0.70 -9.86
C ILE A 204 5.09 0.03 -10.95
N LYS A 205 5.74 -0.50 -11.98
CA LYS A 205 5.10 -1.21 -13.09
C LYS A 205 4.27 -2.41 -12.62
N GLY A 206 3.16 -2.68 -13.31
CA GLY A 206 2.25 -3.77 -12.96
C GLY A 206 1.47 -3.57 -11.66
N THR A 207 1.56 -2.38 -11.04
CA THR A 207 0.77 -2.00 -9.87
C THR A 207 -0.31 -0.98 -10.26
N PRO A 208 -1.29 -0.69 -9.39
CA PRO A 208 -2.30 0.35 -9.65
C PRO A 208 -1.74 1.77 -9.80
N TRP A 209 -0.45 1.99 -9.52
CA TRP A 209 0.21 3.30 -9.61
C TRP A 209 1.14 3.41 -10.81
N GLU A 210 1.18 2.40 -11.67
CA GLU A 210 1.87 2.47 -12.97
C GLU A 210 1.30 3.63 -13.79
N LEU A 211 2.18 4.35 -14.49
CA LEU A 211 1.77 5.36 -15.47
C LEU A 211 1.41 4.70 -16.79
N GLU A 212 0.34 5.16 -17.43
CA GLU A 212 0.05 4.78 -18.80
C GLU A 212 1.20 5.23 -19.72
N ASN A 213 1.76 4.28 -20.48
CA ASN A 213 2.89 4.47 -21.42
C ASN A 213 4.23 4.88 -20.78
N ASP A 214 4.44 4.66 -19.48
CA ASP A 214 5.66 5.07 -18.75
C ASP A 214 5.98 6.57 -18.86
N ASP A 215 4.98 7.40 -19.18
CA ASP A 215 5.20 8.81 -19.49
C ASP A 215 5.34 9.64 -18.20
N ILE A 216 6.52 9.54 -17.59
CA ILE A 216 6.89 10.28 -16.37
C ILE A 216 6.82 11.80 -16.62
N GLU A 217 6.82 12.28 -17.87
CA GLU A 217 6.62 13.71 -18.16
C GLU A 217 5.20 14.21 -17.82
N GLN A 218 4.24 13.30 -17.59
CA GLN A 218 2.92 13.65 -17.02
C GLN A 218 3.00 14.09 -15.55
N PHE A 219 4.07 13.70 -14.84
CA PHE A 219 4.38 14.31 -13.55
C PHE A 219 5.06 15.65 -13.82
N ASP A 220 4.33 16.74 -13.59
CA ASP A 220 4.92 18.07 -13.56
C ASP A 220 5.25 18.52 -12.13
N GLY A 221 6.07 19.57 -12.04
CA GLY A 221 6.34 20.28 -10.79
C GLY A 221 6.84 19.41 -9.64
N GLU A 222 6.10 19.41 -8.54
CA GLU A 222 6.52 18.84 -7.25
C GLU A 222 6.57 17.30 -7.25
N LEU A 223 5.69 16.65 -8.03
CA LEU A 223 5.62 15.19 -8.11
C LEU A 223 6.89 14.61 -8.72
N LYS A 224 7.31 15.15 -9.88
CA LYS A 224 8.53 14.73 -10.58
C LYS A 224 9.77 14.94 -9.73
N GLN A 225 9.87 16.11 -9.10
CA GLN A 225 11.00 16.41 -8.20
C GLN A 225 11.09 15.42 -7.04
N TYR A 226 9.96 15.02 -6.45
CA TYR A 226 9.96 14.05 -5.37
C TYR A 226 10.25 12.63 -5.85
N TYR A 227 9.72 12.24 -7.02
CA TYR A 227 10.04 10.97 -7.66
C TYR A 227 11.54 10.84 -7.93
N ASP A 228 12.16 11.88 -8.51
CA ASP A 228 13.60 11.91 -8.80
C ASP A 228 14.42 11.82 -7.52
N TYR A 229 14.09 12.66 -6.54
CA TYR A 229 14.73 12.64 -5.22
C TYR A 229 14.66 11.25 -4.59
N LEU A 230 13.48 10.62 -4.55
CA LEU A 230 13.32 9.31 -3.93
C LEU A 230 14.04 8.22 -4.71
N SER A 231 14.02 8.28 -6.05
CA SER A 231 14.70 7.32 -6.93
C SER A 231 16.22 7.36 -6.80
N ASP A 232 16.78 8.53 -6.47
CA ASP A 232 18.21 8.70 -6.21
C ASP A 232 18.65 8.15 -4.83
N LEU A 233 17.71 7.98 -3.89
CA LEU A 233 18.03 7.41 -2.57
C LEU A 233 18.22 5.89 -2.65
N PRO A 234 19.10 5.31 -1.79
CA PRO A 234 19.22 3.86 -1.64
C PRO A 234 17.88 3.16 -1.39
N ILE A 235 16.98 3.76 -0.60
CA ILE A 235 15.65 3.18 -0.36
C ILE A 235 14.75 3.17 -1.60
N GLY A 236 14.84 4.16 -2.49
CA GLY A 236 14.06 4.15 -3.73
C GLY A 236 14.54 3.06 -4.68
N GLN A 237 15.86 2.97 -4.88
CA GLN A 237 16.50 1.91 -5.67
C GLN A 237 16.20 0.52 -5.09
N TYR A 238 16.20 0.42 -3.76
CA TYR A 238 15.82 -0.78 -3.03
C TYR A 238 14.39 -1.21 -3.34
N VAL A 239 13.42 -0.29 -3.24
CA VAL A 239 12.01 -0.61 -3.53
C VAL A 239 11.84 -1.09 -4.98
N GLN A 240 12.43 -0.40 -5.94
CA GLN A 240 12.40 -0.82 -7.35
C GLN A 240 12.99 -2.23 -7.55
N ARG A 241 14.15 -2.51 -6.95
CA ARG A 241 14.79 -3.83 -7.01
C ARG A 241 13.93 -4.92 -6.39
N ILE A 242 13.39 -4.69 -5.19
CA ILE A 242 12.58 -5.69 -4.49
C ILE A 242 11.28 -5.97 -5.23
N TYR A 243 10.62 -4.96 -5.82
CA TYR A 243 9.49 -5.23 -6.70
C TYR A 243 9.87 -6.06 -7.92
N ALA A 244 11.00 -5.76 -8.56
CA ALA A 244 11.46 -6.48 -9.75
C ALA A 244 11.88 -7.93 -9.47
N THR A 245 12.34 -8.24 -8.25
CA THR A 245 12.99 -9.53 -7.94
C THR A 245 12.22 -10.40 -6.95
N GLU A 246 11.40 -9.82 -6.07
CA GLU A 246 10.80 -10.52 -4.94
C GLU A 246 9.26 -10.45 -4.94
N ARG A 247 8.64 -9.55 -5.73
CA ARG A 247 7.18 -9.32 -5.64
C ARG A 247 6.37 -10.56 -5.99
N ASN A 248 6.71 -11.24 -7.08
CA ASN A 248 6.12 -12.52 -7.52
C ASN A 248 4.60 -12.60 -7.32
N ALA A 249 3.86 -11.59 -7.80
CA ALA A 249 2.42 -11.49 -7.58
C ALA A 249 1.67 -12.70 -8.15
N ARG A 250 0.77 -13.30 -7.36
CA ARG A 250 -0.01 -14.48 -7.76
C ARG A 250 -1.45 -14.14 -8.13
N VAL A 251 -1.90 -12.94 -7.78
CA VAL A 251 -3.25 -12.41 -8.05
C VAL A 251 -3.14 -10.99 -8.59
N ASP A 252 -3.93 -10.66 -9.62
CA ASP A 252 -4.02 -9.29 -10.15
C ASP A 252 -4.62 -8.36 -9.08
N TRP A 253 -4.02 -7.17 -8.91
CA TRP A 253 -4.52 -6.14 -8.02
C TRP A 253 -5.96 -5.70 -8.35
N ARG A 254 -6.41 -5.90 -9.61
CA ARG A 254 -7.79 -5.68 -10.07
C ARG A 254 -8.79 -6.66 -9.47
N GLY A 255 -8.35 -7.77 -8.87
CA GLY A 255 -9.23 -8.80 -8.33
C GLY A 255 -10.03 -9.54 -9.39
N LEU A 256 -9.41 -9.71 -10.58
CA LEU A 256 -9.90 -10.51 -11.70
C LEU A 256 -9.24 -11.90 -11.70
#